data_AF-A0A6J0MM12-F1
#
_entry.id   AF-A0A6J0MM12-F1
#
_cell.length_a   1.000
_cell.length_b   1.000
_cell.length_c   1.000
_cell.angle_alpha   90.00
_cell.angle_beta   90.00
_cell.angle_gamma   90.00
#
_symmetry.space_group_name_H-M   'P 1'
#
loop_
_entity.id
_entity.type
_entity.pdbx_description
1 polymer ?
#
loop_
_entity_poly.entity_id
_entity_poly.type
_entity_poly.pdbx_seq_one_letter_code
_entity_poly.pdbx_strand_id
1 'polypeptide(L)'
;MLSSPHFPPSPTIFHRREIVRDEIKKNINRYGSFASPLLLSSPRLGERLLTVSSQRVMGLSFSNLNGEHNGSSIGPSLGDIPESCVACVILHLTPPEICNLARLNRAFRGAASSDSVWERKLPSNYKDLLDLLPSERYRSLSKKGVFALLSRPIPFDDGNKEVWIDRLTGRVCMAVSARGMAITGIEDRRYWNWIDTEESRFHVVAYLQQIWWFEVDGAVRFNLPPGTYCLSFRIHLGRFSKRLGRRVCHFEHTHGWEIKPVRFSLSTSDGQEASCEYYLADKEGEQTGRESWRDYKVGEFVVGCSEPATEVQWSMKQIDCTHSKGGICVDSVFIIPIDVKERNKRKGGVK
;
A
#
# COMPACT_ATOMS: atom_id res chain seq x y z
N MET A 1 -36.49 -33.27 -38.54
CA MET A 1 -35.07 -33.07 -38.92
C MET A 1 -34.77 -31.58 -38.78
N LEU A 2 -33.82 -31.05 -38.02
CA LEU A 2 -32.82 -31.54 -37.08
C LEU A 2 -32.58 -30.37 -36.11
N SER A 3 -32.64 -30.63 -34.81
CA SER A 3 -32.34 -29.69 -33.74
C SER A 3 -30.83 -29.45 -33.68
N SER A 4 -30.38 -28.19 -33.70
CA SER A 4 -28.96 -27.85 -33.53
C SER A 4 -28.52 -28.02 -32.07
N PRO A 5 -27.34 -28.59 -31.77
CA PRO A 5 -26.89 -28.76 -30.40
C PRO A 5 -26.31 -27.45 -29.84
N HIS A 6 -26.83 -27.04 -28.68
CA HIS A 6 -26.27 -25.98 -27.85
C HIS A 6 -24.97 -26.49 -27.20
N PHE A 7 -23.82 -25.94 -27.60
CA PHE A 7 -22.56 -26.13 -26.86
C PHE A 7 -22.50 -25.13 -25.68
N PRO A 8 -22.12 -25.57 -24.47
CA PRO A 8 -21.87 -24.66 -23.35
C PRO A 8 -20.59 -23.84 -23.61
N PRO A 9 -20.49 -22.60 -23.08
CA PRO A 9 -19.30 -21.79 -23.25
C PRO A 9 -18.11 -22.45 -22.55
N SER A 10 -16.99 -22.57 -23.26
CA SER A 10 -15.73 -23.03 -22.68
C SER A 10 -15.27 -22.06 -21.57
N PRO A 11 -14.75 -22.56 -20.44
CA PRO A 11 -14.28 -21.70 -19.35
C PRO A 11 -13.15 -20.80 -19.86
N THR A 12 -13.33 -19.49 -19.69
CA THR A 12 -12.40 -18.45 -20.12
C THR A 12 -11.02 -18.63 -19.48
N ILE A 13 -9.99 -18.14 -20.18
CA ILE A 13 -8.56 -18.17 -19.78
C ILE A 13 -8.34 -17.72 -18.32
N PHE A 14 -9.20 -16.85 -17.78
CA PHE A 14 -9.20 -16.43 -16.38
C PHE A 14 -9.46 -17.57 -15.38
N HIS A 15 -10.37 -18.48 -15.65
CA HIS A 15 -10.68 -19.58 -14.74
C HIS A 15 -9.56 -20.62 -14.70
N ARG A 16 -8.90 -20.88 -15.85
CA ARG A 16 -7.67 -21.69 -15.90
C ARG A 16 -6.48 -21.03 -15.19
N ARG A 17 -6.42 -19.69 -15.13
CA ARG A 17 -5.37 -18.92 -14.42
C ARG A 17 -5.48 -19.03 -12.89
N GLU A 18 -6.70 -19.06 -12.36
CA GLU A 18 -6.94 -19.27 -10.92
C GLU A 18 -6.53 -20.68 -10.50
N ILE A 19 -6.94 -21.69 -11.28
CA ILE A 19 -6.68 -23.10 -11.02
C ILE A 19 -5.18 -23.41 -11.03
N VAL A 20 -4.42 -22.93 -12.02
CA VAL A 20 -2.97 -23.15 -12.08
C VAL A 20 -2.24 -22.46 -10.92
N ARG A 21 -2.67 -21.25 -10.51
CA ARG A 21 -2.13 -20.56 -9.34
C ARG A 21 -2.36 -21.36 -8.06
N ASP A 22 -3.57 -21.89 -7.88
CA ASP A 22 -3.95 -22.64 -6.69
C ASP A 22 -3.30 -24.03 -6.64
N GLU A 23 -3.14 -24.70 -7.78
CA GLU A 23 -2.43 -25.99 -7.89
C GLU A 23 -0.93 -25.83 -7.56
N ILE A 24 -0.30 -24.74 -8.02
CA ILE A 24 1.10 -24.40 -7.71
C ILE A 24 1.27 -24.10 -6.22
N LYS A 25 0.37 -23.30 -5.61
CA LYS A 25 0.39 -23.02 -4.16
C LYS A 25 0.18 -24.29 -3.34
N LYS A 26 -0.73 -25.18 -3.77
CA LYS A 26 -1.03 -26.44 -3.10
C LYS A 26 0.13 -27.44 -3.18
N ASN A 27 0.92 -27.41 -4.25
CA ASN A 27 2.11 -28.25 -4.39
C ASN A 27 3.32 -27.68 -3.61
N ILE A 28 3.51 -26.36 -3.58
CA ILE A 28 4.58 -25.74 -2.77
C ILE A 28 4.40 -26.01 -1.27
N ASN A 29 3.17 -25.94 -0.75
CA ASN A 29 2.89 -26.29 0.65
C ASN A 29 3.02 -27.78 0.96
N ARG A 30 2.93 -28.67 -0.05
CA ARG A 30 3.06 -30.12 0.13
C ARG A 30 4.52 -30.58 0.24
N TYR A 31 5.46 -29.83 -0.34
CA TYR A 31 6.90 -30.16 -0.34
C TYR A 31 7.76 -29.24 0.55
N GLY A 32 7.16 -28.21 1.15
CA GLY A 32 7.85 -27.21 1.98
C GLY A 32 7.30 -27.13 3.41
N SER A 33 7.21 -28.25 4.12
CA SER A 33 6.97 -28.23 5.56
C SER A 33 8.29 -28.43 6.29
N PHE A 34 8.95 -27.34 6.70
CA PHE A 34 9.78 -27.25 7.91
C PHE A 34 10.14 -25.78 8.18
N ALA A 35 9.45 -25.17 9.14
CA ALA A 35 9.96 -24.25 10.18
C ALA A 35 8.84 -23.30 10.65
N SER A 36 8.36 -23.58 11.87
CA SER A 36 7.45 -22.72 12.63
C SER A 36 8.21 -21.61 13.40
N PRO A 37 7.50 -20.60 13.92
CA PRO A 37 7.97 -19.22 14.00
C PRO A 37 8.17 -18.73 15.44
N LEU A 38 9.35 -18.25 15.82
CA LEU A 38 9.53 -17.41 17.02
C LEU A 38 10.77 -16.51 16.85
N LEU A 39 10.53 -15.20 16.88
CA LEU A 39 11.36 -14.11 17.43
C LEU A 39 11.03 -12.80 16.70
N LEU A 40 9.90 -12.23 17.08
CA LEU A 40 9.57 -10.82 16.85
C LEU A 40 9.03 -10.29 18.17
N SER A 41 9.94 -9.81 19.02
CA SER A 41 9.62 -9.01 20.20
C SER A 41 10.64 -7.88 20.38
N SER A 42 10.22 -6.69 19.94
CA SER A 42 10.56 -5.35 20.44
C SER A 42 11.85 -4.61 20.02
N PRO A 43 11.86 -3.25 20.12
CA PRO A 43 12.52 -2.34 19.20
C PRO A 43 13.66 -1.49 19.81
N ARG A 44 14.32 -0.72 18.93
CA ARG A 44 15.30 0.38 19.14
C ARG A 44 16.78 -0.01 19.00
N LEU A 45 17.41 0.43 17.91
CA LEU A 45 18.43 1.49 17.93
C LEU A 45 18.84 1.80 16.49
N GLY A 46 18.89 3.10 16.18
CA GLY A 46 19.33 3.61 14.90
C GLY A 46 20.85 3.64 14.77
N GLU A 47 21.24 3.70 13.50
CA GLU A 47 22.53 4.16 12.94
C GLU A 47 23.82 3.38 13.20
N ARG A 48 24.64 3.35 12.14
CA ARG A 48 25.95 2.69 11.91
C ARG A 48 25.81 1.21 11.53
N LEU A 49 26.26 0.70 10.39
CA LEU A 49 27.37 1.07 9.52
C LEU A 49 27.07 0.69 8.05
N LEU A 50 27.40 1.60 7.12
CA LEU A 50 27.94 1.21 5.82
C LEU A 50 29.36 0.67 6.04
N THR A 51 29.81 -0.22 5.14
CA THR A 51 31.09 -0.96 5.12
C THR A 51 31.28 -2.02 6.21
N VAL A 52 31.15 -3.31 5.84
CA VAL A 52 32.30 -4.23 5.62
C VAL A 52 31.83 -5.37 4.70
N SER A 53 32.62 -5.55 3.66
CA SER A 53 32.69 -6.63 2.68
C SER A 53 32.79 -8.04 3.27
N SER A 54 32.24 -9.00 2.51
CA SER A 54 32.72 -10.38 2.42
C SER A 54 32.96 -11.12 3.75
N GLN A 55 31.93 -11.80 4.25
CA GLN A 55 32.16 -13.00 5.04
C GLN A 55 31.28 -14.15 4.53
N ARG A 56 32.01 -15.21 4.15
CA ARG A 56 31.51 -16.55 3.79
C ARG A 56 30.46 -17.00 4.80
N VAL A 57 29.24 -17.24 4.31
CA VAL A 57 28.38 -18.22 4.97
C VAL A 57 28.80 -19.59 4.46
N MET A 58 29.39 -20.35 5.37
CA MET A 58 29.78 -21.74 5.24
C MET A 58 28.61 -22.53 4.64
N GLY A 59 28.88 -23.22 3.53
CA GLY A 59 27.89 -24.01 2.83
C GLY A 59 27.35 -25.13 3.72
N LEU A 60 26.02 -25.18 3.84
CA LEU A 60 25.35 -26.44 4.18
C LEU A 60 25.45 -27.32 2.93
N SER A 61 26.51 -28.13 2.91
CA SER A 61 26.70 -29.20 1.95
C SER A 61 25.56 -30.20 2.16
N PHE A 62 24.64 -30.30 1.20
CA PHE A 62 23.71 -31.43 1.18
C PHE A 62 24.52 -32.67 0.82
N SER A 63 24.59 -33.60 1.76
CA SER A 63 25.27 -34.89 1.63
C SER A 63 24.66 -35.68 0.46
N ASN A 64 25.50 -36.11 -0.48
CA ASN A 64 25.18 -37.16 -1.43
C ASN A 64 24.78 -38.43 -0.65
N LEU A 65 23.55 -38.88 -0.85
CA LEU A 65 23.14 -40.24 -0.48
C LEU A 65 23.61 -41.19 -1.59
N ASN A 66 24.86 -41.65 -1.51
CA ASN A 66 25.29 -42.84 -2.23
C ASN A 66 24.95 -44.06 -1.38
N GLY A 67 23.79 -44.66 -1.64
CA GLY A 67 23.49 -46.05 -1.33
C GLY A 67 23.29 -46.78 -2.65
N GLU A 68 24.21 -47.67 -2.99
CA GLU A 68 24.10 -48.57 -4.14
C GLU A 68 22.91 -49.52 -3.96
N HIS A 69 21.93 -49.45 -4.86
CA HIS A 69 21.40 -50.62 -5.59
C HIS A 69 20.30 -50.22 -6.60
N ASN A 70 20.48 -50.71 -7.83
CA ASN A 70 19.46 -51.09 -8.82
C ASN A 70 18.39 -50.07 -9.26
N GLY A 71 18.56 -49.54 -10.47
CA GLY A 71 17.47 -49.35 -11.44
C GLY A 71 16.36 -48.35 -11.09
N SER A 72 16.61 -47.39 -10.22
CA SER A 72 15.67 -46.31 -9.88
C SER A 72 15.89 -45.11 -10.81
N SER A 73 14.88 -44.76 -11.59
CA SER A 73 14.87 -43.55 -12.41
C SER A 73 15.26 -42.33 -11.56
N ILE A 74 16.37 -41.68 -11.90
CA ILE A 74 16.66 -40.31 -11.44
C ILE A 74 15.54 -39.43 -12.01
N GLY A 75 14.48 -39.25 -11.23
CA GLY A 75 13.38 -38.37 -11.59
C GLY A 75 13.92 -36.94 -11.73
N PRO A 76 13.40 -36.13 -12.68
CA PRO A 76 13.85 -34.76 -12.84
C PRO A 76 13.65 -34.01 -11.52
N SER A 77 14.73 -33.41 -11.01
CA SER A 77 14.69 -32.60 -9.82
C SER A 77 14.22 -31.18 -10.17
N LEU A 78 13.72 -30.44 -9.18
CA LEU A 78 13.35 -29.03 -9.37
C LEU A 78 14.55 -28.15 -9.81
N GLY A 79 15.78 -28.64 -9.61
CA GLY A 79 17.01 -28.00 -10.04
C GLY A 79 17.32 -28.17 -11.54
N ASP A 80 16.69 -29.14 -12.20
CA ASP A 80 16.92 -29.46 -13.62
C ASP A 80 16.00 -28.66 -14.56
N ILE A 81 15.10 -27.83 -14.01
CA ILE A 81 14.20 -26.98 -14.77
C ILE A 81 14.99 -25.76 -15.31
N PRO A 82 14.95 -25.49 -16.63
CA PRO A 82 15.57 -24.31 -17.21
C PRO A 82 15.04 -23.00 -16.61
N GLU A 83 15.91 -22.01 -16.49
CA GLU A 83 15.56 -20.68 -15.96
C GLU A 83 14.40 -20.03 -16.71
N SER A 84 14.33 -20.22 -18.03
CA SER A 84 13.24 -19.73 -18.87
C SER A 84 11.87 -20.31 -18.49
N CYS A 85 11.81 -21.60 -18.16
CA CYS A 85 10.59 -22.26 -17.69
C CYS A 85 10.20 -21.76 -16.29
N VAL A 86 11.19 -21.56 -15.40
CA VAL A 86 10.96 -21.01 -14.06
C VAL A 86 10.45 -19.57 -14.13
N ALA A 87 10.99 -18.75 -15.04
CA ALA A 87 10.55 -17.36 -15.23
C ALA A 87 9.05 -17.28 -15.57
N CYS A 88 8.54 -18.18 -16.43
CA CYS A 88 7.11 -18.26 -16.75
C CYS A 88 6.23 -18.44 -15.51
N VAL A 89 6.66 -19.28 -14.55
CA VAL A 89 5.93 -19.50 -13.29
C VAL A 89 6.03 -18.28 -12.38
N ILE A 90 7.24 -17.76 -12.20
CA ILE A 90 7.54 -16.64 -11.29
C ILE A 90 6.79 -15.36 -11.69
N LEU A 91 6.55 -15.15 -12.99
CA LEU A 91 5.76 -14.03 -13.49
C LEU A 91 4.33 -13.97 -12.92
N HIS A 92 3.78 -15.09 -12.47
CA HIS A 92 2.43 -15.15 -11.89
C HIS A 92 2.40 -14.96 -10.37
N LEU A 93 3.56 -14.77 -9.74
CA LEU A 93 3.71 -14.63 -8.30
C LEU A 93 3.82 -13.17 -7.87
N THR A 94 3.50 -12.88 -6.61
CA THR A 94 3.73 -11.57 -5.99
C THR A 94 5.24 -11.37 -5.75
N PRO A 95 5.74 -10.12 -5.74
CA PRO A 95 7.17 -9.87 -5.53
C PRO A 95 7.78 -10.54 -4.28
N PRO A 96 7.09 -10.63 -3.12
CA PRO A 96 7.62 -11.38 -1.97
C PRO A 96 7.69 -12.89 -2.21
N GLU A 97 6.71 -13.48 -2.90
CA GLU A 97 6.75 -14.89 -3.29
C GLU A 97 7.93 -15.17 -4.23
N ILE A 98 8.20 -14.28 -5.20
CA ILE A 98 9.37 -14.36 -6.09
C ILE A 98 10.67 -14.41 -5.27
N CYS A 99 10.82 -13.48 -4.31
CA CYS A 99 11.98 -13.43 -3.44
C CYS A 99 12.12 -14.67 -2.54
N ASN A 100 11.01 -15.25 -2.09
CA ASN A 100 11.02 -16.49 -1.31
C ASN A 100 11.46 -17.69 -2.15
N LEU A 101 10.96 -17.82 -3.38
CA LEU A 101 11.34 -18.92 -4.26
C LEU A 101 12.81 -18.85 -4.72
N ALA A 102 13.38 -17.64 -4.82
CA ALA A 102 14.80 -17.44 -5.12
C ALA A 102 15.76 -18.16 -4.15
N ARG A 103 15.25 -18.59 -2.97
CA ARG A 103 16.01 -19.32 -1.94
C ARG A 103 16.05 -20.82 -2.18
N LEU A 104 15.19 -21.37 -3.05
CA LEU A 104 15.05 -22.83 -3.21
C LEU A 104 16.19 -23.46 -4.00
N ASN A 105 16.56 -22.91 -5.16
CA ASN A 105 17.67 -23.42 -5.96
C ASN A 105 18.27 -22.34 -6.90
N ARG A 106 19.31 -22.70 -7.64
CA ARG A 106 20.03 -21.78 -8.55
C ARG A 106 19.16 -21.28 -9.71
N ALA A 107 18.33 -22.12 -10.32
CA ALA A 107 17.45 -21.74 -11.42
C ALA A 107 16.39 -20.72 -10.96
N PHE A 108 15.75 -20.93 -9.80
CA PHE A 108 14.83 -19.95 -9.21
C PHE A 108 15.54 -18.65 -8.82
N ARG A 109 16.76 -18.73 -8.32
CA ARG A 109 17.56 -17.54 -7.99
C ARG A 109 17.90 -16.71 -9.23
N GLY A 110 18.30 -17.36 -10.32
CA GLY A 110 18.56 -16.72 -11.61
C GLY A 110 17.30 -16.01 -12.12
N ALA A 111 16.21 -16.78 -12.28
CA ALA A 111 14.95 -16.27 -12.79
C ALA A 111 14.40 -15.10 -11.95
N ALA A 112 14.46 -15.20 -10.62
CA ALA A 112 14.01 -14.16 -9.70
C ALA A 112 14.91 -12.90 -9.70
N SER A 113 16.08 -12.95 -10.32
CA SER A 113 17.00 -11.81 -10.48
C SER A 113 16.95 -11.20 -11.87
N SER A 114 16.23 -11.81 -12.82
CA SER A 114 16.11 -11.34 -14.20
C SER A 114 15.30 -10.06 -14.30
N ASP A 115 15.84 -9.06 -15.00
CA ASP A 115 15.13 -7.79 -15.25
C ASP A 115 13.84 -7.97 -16.04
N SER A 116 13.75 -9.00 -16.90
CA SER A 116 12.53 -9.32 -17.64
C SER A 116 11.34 -9.66 -16.73
N VAL A 117 11.60 -10.25 -15.56
CA VAL A 117 10.57 -10.56 -14.55
C VAL A 117 10.12 -9.29 -13.85
N TRP A 118 11.06 -8.45 -13.43
CA TRP A 118 10.76 -7.24 -12.66
C TRP A 118 10.20 -6.09 -13.51
N GLU A 119 10.54 -6.01 -14.80
CA GLU A 119 9.91 -5.08 -15.75
C GLU A 119 8.39 -5.29 -15.79
N ARG A 120 7.92 -6.55 -15.75
CA ARG A 120 6.48 -6.86 -15.70
C ARG A 120 5.82 -6.59 -14.35
N LYS A 121 6.60 -6.41 -13.29
CA LYS A 121 6.09 -6.08 -11.94
C LYS A 121 6.07 -4.57 -11.68
N LEU A 122 6.85 -3.80 -12.45
CA LEU A 122 6.82 -2.35 -12.40
C LEU A 122 5.56 -1.81 -13.07
N PRO A 123 4.97 -0.72 -12.53
CA PRO A 123 3.84 -0.04 -13.17
C PRO A 123 4.31 0.65 -14.45
N SER A 124 3.41 0.86 -15.42
CA SER A 124 3.75 1.44 -16.72
C SER A 124 4.41 2.83 -16.62
N ASN A 125 4.05 3.61 -15.60
CA ASN A 125 4.57 4.95 -15.33
C ASN A 125 5.82 4.96 -14.43
N TYR A 126 6.52 3.84 -14.22
CA TYR A 126 7.64 3.80 -13.27
C TYR A 126 8.76 4.80 -13.59
N LYS A 127 8.90 5.21 -14.86
CA LYS A 127 9.90 6.22 -15.28
C LYS A 127 9.54 7.60 -14.73
N ASP A 128 8.28 7.99 -14.81
CA ASP A 128 7.77 9.23 -14.22
C ASP A 128 8.00 9.25 -12.69
N LEU A 129 7.90 8.09 -12.03
CA LEU A 129 8.22 7.97 -10.61
C LEU A 129 9.73 8.14 -10.32
N LEU A 130 10.59 7.71 -11.25
CA LEU A 130 12.04 7.88 -11.14
C LEU A 130 12.47 9.33 -11.37
N ASP A 131 11.72 10.09 -12.17
CA ASP A 131 11.99 11.51 -12.42
C ASP A 131 11.82 12.38 -11.16
N LEU A 132 11.06 11.89 -10.16
CA LEU A 132 10.96 12.50 -8.84
C LEU A 132 12.23 12.31 -7.97
N LEU A 133 13.17 11.46 -8.40
CA LEU A 133 14.36 11.11 -7.64
C LEU A 133 15.63 11.58 -8.35
N PRO A 134 16.70 11.93 -7.58
CA PRO A 134 18.00 12.18 -8.16
C PRO A 134 18.50 10.95 -8.94
N SER A 135 18.94 11.15 -10.18
CA SER A 135 19.30 10.07 -11.10
C SER A 135 20.39 9.11 -10.57
N GLU A 136 21.32 9.60 -9.75
CA GLU A 136 22.36 8.78 -9.11
C GLU A 136 21.80 7.68 -8.20
N ARG A 137 20.54 7.80 -7.75
CA ARG A 137 19.90 6.78 -6.90
C ARG A 137 19.50 5.53 -7.67
N TYR A 138 19.30 5.60 -8.99
CA TYR A 138 18.73 4.50 -9.76
C TYR A 138 19.53 4.08 -11.00
N ARG A 139 20.46 4.90 -11.51
CA ARG A 139 21.22 4.62 -12.74
C ARG A 139 21.93 3.26 -12.74
N SER A 140 22.42 2.81 -11.59
CA SER A 140 23.14 1.53 -11.44
C SER A 140 22.28 0.38 -10.89
N LEU A 141 20.97 0.58 -10.75
CA LEU A 141 20.08 -0.43 -10.18
C LEU A 141 19.51 -1.35 -11.27
N SER A 142 19.44 -2.64 -10.96
CA SER A 142 18.60 -3.58 -11.70
C SER A 142 17.12 -3.23 -11.55
N LYS A 143 16.24 -3.80 -12.37
CA LYS A 143 14.79 -3.58 -12.27
C LYS A 143 14.22 -4.06 -10.94
N LYS A 144 14.80 -5.10 -10.36
CA LYS A 144 14.54 -5.51 -8.97
C LYS A 144 14.90 -4.41 -7.97
N GLY A 145 16.06 -3.79 -8.15
CA GLY A 145 16.50 -2.65 -7.34
C GLY A 145 15.59 -1.44 -7.48
N VAL A 146 15.18 -1.11 -8.71
CA VAL A 146 14.20 -0.05 -9.01
C VAL A 146 12.87 -0.34 -8.33
N PHE A 147 12.34 -1.57 -8.42
CA PHE A 147 11.12 -1.95 -7.74
C PHE A 147 11.22 -1.75 -6.21
N ALA A 148 12.34 -2.17 -5.62
CA ALA A 148 12.59 -2.00 -4.19
C ALA A 148 12.73 -0.53 -3.77
N LEU A 149 13.35 0.30 -4.62
CA LEU A 149 13.48 1.74 -4.43
C LEU A 149 12.11 2.42 -4.46
N LEU A 150 11.31 2.18 -5.50
CA LEU A 150 9.98 2.74 -5.68
C LEU A 150 8.94 2.20 -4.68
N SER A 151 9.24 1.08 -4.01
CA SER A 151 8.45 0.54 -2.90
C SER A 151 8.67 1.28 -1.57
N ARG A 152 9.55 2.28 -1.54
CA ARG A 152 9.72 3.21 -0.42
C ARG A 152 8.92 4.49 -0.70
N PRO A 153 8.51 5.23 0.33
CA PRO A 153 7.88 6.53 0.12
C PRO A 153 8.82 7.49 -0.63
N ILE A 154 8.30 8.11 -1.69
CA ILE A 154 9.00 9.12 -2.48
C ILE A 154 8.28 10.45 -2.25
N PRO A 155 8.86 11.37 -1.47
CA PRO A 155 8.29 12.69 -1.28
C PRO A 155 8.43 13.51 -2.57
N PHE A 156 7.42 14.31 -2.86
CA PHE A 156 7.44 15.36 -3.87
C PHE A 156 6.60 16.55 -3.37
N ASP A 157 6.58 17.65 -4.12
CA ASP A 157 5.83 18.86 -3.73
C ASP A 157 6.21 19.36 -2.32
N ASP A 158 7.50 19.66 -2.16
CA ASP A 158 8.11 20.06 -0.88
C ASP A 158 7.87 19.08 0.28
N GLY A 159 7.66 17.79 -0.05
CA GLY A 159 7.41 16.73 0.92
C GLY A 159 5.96 16.69 1.43
N ASN A 160 5.07 17.51 0.89
CA ASN A 160 3.66 17.50 1.26
C ASN A 160 2.88 16.36 0.61
N LYS A 161 3.46 15.70 -0.39
CA LYS A 161 2.89 14.56 -1.11
C LYS A 161 3.90 13.44 -1.17
N GLU A 162 3.42 12.20 -1.09
CA GLU A 162 4.24 11.00 -1.23
C GLU A 162 3.61 10.03 -2.23
N VAL A 163 4.46 9.43 -3.06
CA VAL A 163 4.08 8.31 -3.94
C VAL A 163 4.94 7.08 -3.62
N TRP A 164 4.36 5.89 -3.76
CA TRP A 164 5.10 4.63 -3.63
C TRP A 164 4.39 3.52 -4.39
N ILE A 165 5.08 2.39 -4.56
CA ILE A 165 4.52 1.17 -5.11
C ILE A 165 4.18 0.20 -3.97
N ASP A 166 3.00 -0.40 -4.00
CA ASP A 166 2.65 -1.50 -3.11
C ASP A 166 3.55 -2.72 -3.39
N ARG A 167 4.29 -3.16 -2.37
CA ARG A 167 5.29 -4.23 -2.47
C ARG A 167 4.74 -5.58 -2.95
N LEU A 168 3.44 -5.79 -2.85
CA LEU A 168 2.79 -7.04 -3.16
C LEU A 168 2.13 -7.01 -4.55
N THR A 169 1.49 -5.90 -4.94
CA THR A 169 0.79 -5.80 -6.23
C THR A 169 1.59 -5.07 -7.31
N GLY A 170 2.59 -4.27 -6.94
CA GLY A 170 3.27 -3.39 -7.91
C GLY A 170 2.45 -2.17 -8.32
N ARG A 171 1.30 -1.92 -7.67
CA ARG A 171 0.43 -0.78 -7.98
C ARG A 171 0.89 0.49 -7.29
N VAL A 172 0.67 1.63 -7.95
CA VAL A 172 1.03 2.96 -7.43
C VAL A 172 0.00 3.41 -6.40
N CYS A 173 0.51 3.93 -5.29
CA CYS A 173 -0.22 4.45 -4.16
C CYS A 173 0.26 5.88 -3.88
N MET A 174 -0.63 6.73 -3.37
CA MET A 174 -0.30 8.12 -3.05
C MET A 174 -0.91 8.55 -1.73
N ALA A 175 -0.23 9.48 -1.05
CA ALA A 175 -0.75 10.22 0.08
C ALA A 175 -0.48 11.72 -0.08
N VAL A 176 -1.39 12.55 0.40
CA VAL A 176 -1.28 14.02 0.45
C VAL A 176 -1.49 14.47 1.88
N SER A 177 -0.51 15.16 2.46
CA SER A 177 -0.53 15.65 3.84
C SER A 177 -1.53 16.79 4.05
N ALA A 178 -1.88 17.05 5.30
CA ALA A 178 -2.62 18.24 5.70
C ALA A 178 -1.94 19.55 5.28
N ARG A 179 -0.60 19.62 5.20
CA ARG A 179 0.12 20.78 4.69
C ARG A 179 -0.02 20.96 3.17
N GLY A 180 -0.28 19.88 2.45
CA GLY A 180 -0.55 19.90 1.01
C GLY A 180 -2.01 20.19 0.66
N MET A 181 -2.85 20.55 1.63
CA MET A 181 -4.28 20.85 1.47
C MET A 181 -4.57 22.31 1.84
N ALA A 182 -5.58 22.89 1.20
CA ALA A 182 -6.11 24.19 1.55
C ALA A 182 -7.10 24.03 2.71
N ILE A 183 -6.75 24.55 3.88
CA ILE A 183 -7.56 24.45 5.10
C ILE A 183 -8.02 25.86 5.50
N THR A 184 -9.33 26.06 5.62
CA THR A 184 -9.89 27.37 5.98
C THR A 184 -9.42 27.80 7.37
N GLY A 185 -8.82 28.99 7.44
CA GLY A 185 -8.36 29.60 8.70
C GLY A 185 -7.08 28.98 9.29
N ILE A 186 -6.35 28.14 8.54
CA ILE A 186 -5.17 27.39 9.02
C ILE A 186 -4.04 28.26 9.58
N GLU A 187 -3.92 29.50 9.12
CA GLU A 187 -2.93 30.47 9.59
C GLU A 187 -3.28 31.07 10.96
N ASP A 188 -4.56 31.01 11.36
CA ASP A 188 -4.99 31.51 12.66
C ASP A 188 -4.83 30.45 13.73
N ARG A 189 -3.83 30.67 14.60
CA ARG A 189 -3.51 29.77 15.72
C ARG A 189 -4.64 29.62 16.73
N ARG A 190 -5.64 30.51 16.73
CA ARG A 190 -6.85 30.37 17.56
C ARG A 190 -7.74 29.22 17.09
N TYR A 191 -7.73 28.94 15.78
CA TYR A 191 -8.53 27.88 15.18
C TYR A 191 -7.69 26.61 14.98
N TRP A 192 -6.47 26.73 14.47
CA TRP A 192 -5.67 25.57 14.09
C TRP A 192 -4.30 25.54 14.74
N ASN A 193 -3.78 24.33 14.98
CA ASN A 193 -2.38 24.12 15.32
C ASN A 193 -1.80 23.00 14.48
N TRP A 194 -0.53 23.12 14.12
CA TRP A 194 0.25 22.00 13.63
C TRP A 194 0.78 21.20 14.81
N ILE A 195 0.61 19.87 14.76
CA ILE A 195 1.13 18.95 15.78
C ILE A 195 2.11 17.99 15.13
N ASP A 196 3.35 18.02 15.60
CA ASP A 196 4.37 17.06 15.18
C ASP A 196 4.08 15.67 15.77
N THR A 197 4.17 14.63 14.94
CA THR A 197 3.82 13.27 15.35
C THR A 197 4.48 12.20 14.51
N GLU A 198 4.96 11.13 15.14
CA GLU A 198 5.44 9.95 14.41
C GLU A 198 4.30 9.04 13.93
N GLU A 199 3.04 9.31 14.30
CA GLU A 199 1.87 8.53 13.86
C GLU A 199 1.40 8.89 12.43
N SER A 200 1.84 10.06 11.94
CA SER A 200 1.64 10.52 10.57
C SER A 200 2.81 10.10 9.70
N ARG A 201 2.53 9.83 8.42
CA ARG A 201 3.57 9.61 7.40
C ARG A 201 4.40 10.87 7.12
N PHE A 202 3.80 12.04 7.34
CA PHE A 202 4.39 13.35 7.06
C PHE A 202 4.97 14.01 8.30
N HIS A 203 4.99 13.29 9.42
CA HIS A 203 5.45 13.76 10.72
C HIS A 203 4.70 14.95 11.31
N VAL A 204 3.59 15.38 10.70
CA VAL A 204 2.82 16.56 11.11
C VAL A 204 1.35 16.39 10.74
N VAL A 205 0.45 16.89 11.59
CA VAL A 205 -1.01 16.89 11.36
C VAL A 205 -1.62 18.25 11.70
N ALA A 206 -2.75 18.59 11.09
CA ALA A 206 -3.51 19.80 11.41
C ALA A 206 -4.55 19.48 12.50
N TYR A 207 -4.47 20.17 13.62
CA TYR A 207 -5.40 20.03 14.74
C TYR A 207 -6.31 21.25 14.86
N LEU A 208 -7.61 21.03 14.81
CA LEU A 208 -8.62 22.05 15.00
C LEU A 208 -8.93 22.21 16.49
N GLN A 209 -8.73 23.42 17.02
CA GLN A 209 -9.18 23.78 18.37
C GLN A 209 -10.69 23.95 18.40
N GLN A 210 -11.20 24.90 17.61
CA GLN A 210 -12.62 25.22 17.53
C GLN A 210 -12.91 26.07 16.28
N ILE A 211 -14.03 25.83 15.60
CA ILE A 211 -14.53 26.66 14.48
C ILE A 211 -16.04 26.50 14.32
N TRP A 212 -16.67 27.41 13.56
CA TRP A 212 -18.11 27.37 13.26
C TRP A 212 -18.39 26.71 11.91
N TRP A 213 -17.62 27.00 10.87
CA TRP A 213 -17.67 26.32 9.58
C TRP A 213 -16.26 25.89 9.18
N PHE A 214 -16.17 24.79 8.44
CA PHE A 214 -14.90 24.13 8.17
C PHE A 214 -14.87 23.58 6.76
N GLU A 215 -13.77 23.86 6.05
CA GLU A 215 -13.52 23.35 4.70
C GLU A 215 -12.04 22.98 4.56
N VAL A 216 -11.79 21.75 4.10
CA VAL A 216 -10.49 21.24 3.69
C VAL A 216 -10.62 20.80 2.25
N ASP A 217 -9.91 21.47 1.38
CA ASP A 217 -9.88 21.21 -0.05
C ASP A 217 -8.48 20.75 -0.46
N GLY A 218 -8.41 19.89 -1.46
CA GLY A 218 -7.14 19.47 -2.02
C GLY A 218 -7.29 19.03 -3.46
N ALA A 219 -6.18 19.08 -4.18
CA ALA A 219 -6.10 18.66 -5.56
C ALA A 219 -4.75 17.99 -5.82
N VAL A 220 -4.74 17.03 -6.73
CA VAL A 220 -3.50 16.49 -7.27
C VAL A 220 -3.65 16.18 -8.74
N ARG A 221 -2.66 16.60 -9.52
CA ARG A 221 -2.48 16.22 -10.90
C ARG A 221 -1.27 15.31 -10.99
N PHE A 222 -1.50 14.03 -11.29
CA PHE A 222 -0.44 13.03 -11.33
C PHE A 222 -0.76 11.95 -12.36
N ASN A 223 0.26 11.43 -13.05
CA ASN A 223 0.08 10.38 -14.05
C ASN A 223 -0.13 9.01 -13.37
N LEU A 224 -1.30 8.80 -12.76
CA LEU A 224 -1.66 7.53 -12.15
C LEU A 224 -1.85 6.45 -13.24
N PRO A 225 -1.32 5.22 -13.07
CA PRO A 225 -1.56 4.15 -14.02
C PRO A 225 -3.06 3.80 -14.12
N PRO A 226 -3.51 3.28 -15.27
CA PRO A 226 -4.89 2.86 -15.43
C PRO A 226 -5.36 1.88 -14.36
N GLY A 227 -6.55 2.12 -13.83
CA GLY A 227 -7.14 1.30 -12.77
C GLY A 227 -8.18 2.06 -11.96
N THR A 228 -8.79 1.37 -11.00
CA THR A 228 -9.77 1.97 -10.08
C THR A 228 -9.13 2.26 -8.74
N TYR A 229 -9.23 3.51 -8.32
CA TYR A 229 -8.65 4.02 -7.09
C TYR A 229 -9.75 4.40 -6.11
N CYS A 230 -9.42 4.29 -4.82
CA CYS A 230 -10.27 4.74 -3.73
C CYS A 230 -9.58 5.90 -3.01
N LEU A 231 -10.35 6.98 -2.81
CA LEU A 231 -9.92 8.15 -2.04
C LEU A 231 -10.46 8.07 -0.61
N SER A 232 -9.61 8.32 0.38
CA SER A 232 -10.03 8.39 1.78
C SER A 232 -9.22 9.39 2.60
N PHE A 233 -9.88 10.06 3.55
CA PHE A 233 -9.23 10.90 4.55
C PHE A 233 -8.85 10.08 5.78
N ARG A 234 -7.64 10.29 6.29
CA ARG A 234 -7.19 9.76 7.59
C ARG A 234 -7.34 10.84 8.65
N ILE A 235 -8.21 10.58 9.62
CA ILE A 235 -8.64 11.53 10.64
C ILE A 235 -8.60 10.88 12.02
N HIS A 236 -8.33 11.68 13.05
CA HIS A 236 -8.42 11.26 14.45
C HIS A 236 -9.19 12.31 15.26
N LEU A 237 -10.08 11.89 16.14
CA LEU A 237 -10.76 12.78 17.09
C LEU A 237 -9.97 12.84 18.39
N GLY A 238 -9.87 14.03 18.98
CA GLY A 238 -9.04 14.29 20.14
C GLY A 238 -7.61 14.69 19.78
N ARG A 239 -6.97 15.38 20.72
CA ARG A 239 -5.57 15.79 20.66
C ARG A 239 -4.71 14.70 21.26
N PHE A 240 -3.82 14.10 20.50
CA PHE A 240 -2.88 13.12 21.05
C PHE A 240 -1.59 13.82 21.52
N SER A 241 -0.98 13.28 22.56
CA SER A 241 0.32 13.68 23.10
C SER A 241 1.12 12.44 23.49
N LYS A 242 2.46 12.55 23.51
CA LYS A 242 3.33 11.51 24.05
C LYS A 242 3.79 11.93 25.44
N ARG A 243 3.46 11.14 26.46
CA ARG A 243 3.98 11.32 27.82
C ARG A 243 4.69 10.03 28.26
N LEU A 244 5.97 10.13 28.60
CA LEU A 244 6.80 8.99 29.04
C LEU A 244 6.78 7.80 28.05
N GLY A 245 6.78 8.09 26.74
CA GLY A 245 6.74 7.07 25.68
C GLY A 245 5.39 6.37 25.50
N ARG A 246 4.36 6.74 26.26
CA ARG A 246 2.99 6.28 26.09
C ARG A 246 2.17 7.33 25.36
N ARG A 247 1.30 6.86 24.46
CA ARG A 247 0.32 7.68 23.75
C ARG A 247 -0.82 8.04 24.71
N VAL A 248 -1.14 9.31 24.80
CA VAL A 248 -2.25 9.85 25.59
C VAL A 248 -3.13 10.67 24.66
N CYS A 249 -4.44 10.44 24.69
CA CYS A 249 -5.40 11.23 23.93
C CYS A 249 -6.19 12.12 24.89
N HIS A 250 -6.33 13.39 24.53
CA HIS A 250 -7.10 14.40 25.26
C HIS A 250 -8.31 14.80 24.42
N PHE A 251 -9.50 14.56 24.97
CA PHE A 251 -10.78 14.80 24.30
C PHE A 251 -11.49 16.06 24.79
N GLU A 252 -10.92 16.79 25.73
CA GLU A 252 -11.52 17.97 26.39
C GLU A 252 -12.07 19.02 25.41
N HIS A 253 -11.48 19.13 24.22
CA HIS A 253 -11.89 20.08 23.18
C HIS A 253 -12.66 19.42 22.02
N THR A 254 -13.00 18.13 22.11
CA THR A 254 -13.71 17.39 21.05
C THR A 254 -15.21 17.54 21.24
N HIS A 255 -15.88 18.21 20.30
CA HIS A 255 -17.31 18.50 20.40
C HIS A 255 -17.92 18.82 19.03
N GLY A 256 -19.24 18.66 18.90
CA GLY A 256 -20.04 19.19 17.79
C GLY A 256 -20.08 18.33 16.53
N TRP A 257 -19.22 17.33 16.39
CA TRP A 257 -19.13 16.49 15.20
C TRP A 257 -20.25 15.44 15.07
N GLU A 258 -20.99 15.22 16.14
CA GLU A 258 -22.15 14.34 16.23
C GLU A 258 -23.47 15.04 15.85
N ILE A 259 -23.48 16.37 15.78
CA ILE A 259 -24.71 17.16 15.56
C ILE A 259 -25.14 17.13 14.09
N LYS A 260 -24.19 17.30 13.17
CA LYS A 260 -24.43 17.20 11.73
C LYS A 260 -23.29 16.45 11.04
N PRO A 261 -23.59 15.75 9.94
CA PRO A 261 -22.56 15.00 9.24
C PRO A 261 -21.60 15.95 8.51
N VAL A 262 -20.36 15.50 8.41
CA VAL A 262 -19.35 16.11 7.56
C VAL A 262 -19.51 15.52 6.16
N ARG A 263 -19.58 16.40 5.15
CA ARG A 263 -19.66 16.01 3.75
C ARG A 263 -18.25 15.86 3.19
N PHE A 264 -18.02 14.72 2.55
CA PHE A 264 -16.82 14.47 1.78
C PHE A 264 -17.21 14.37 0.32
N SER A 265 -16.39 14.90 -0.56
CA SER A 265 -16.58 14.76 -2.00
C SER A 265 -15.25 14.61 -2.72
N LEU A 266 -15.32 14.00 -3.89
CA LEU A 266 -14.25 14.00 -4.88
C LEU A 266 -14.83 14.32 -6.25
N SER A 267 -14.02 14.96 -7.07
CA SER A 267 -14.29 15.18 -8.49
C SER A 267 -13.00 14.95 -9.28
N THR A 268 -13.15 14.71 -10.58
CA THR A 268 -12.04 14.43 -11.49
C THR A 268 -12.18 15.27 -12.75
N SER A 269 -11.06 15.55 -13.43
CA SER A 269 -11.06 16.36 -14.65
C SER A 269 -11.84 15.73 -15.82
N ASP A 270 -12.14 14.43 -15.77
CA ASP A 270 -12.96 13.72 -16.76
C ASP A 270 -14.45 13.64 -16.37
N GLY A 271 -14.85 14.32 -15.29
CA GLY A 271 -16.25 14.50 -14.89
C GLY A 271 -16.79 13.43 -13.95
N GLN A 272 -15.97 12.51 -13.43
CA GLN A 272 -16.43 11.61 -12.36
C GLN A 272 -16.53 12.36 -11.05
N GLU A 273 -17.63 12.13 -10.32
CA GLU A 273 -17.90 12.71 -9.01
C GLU A 273 -18.38 11.64 -8.04
N ALA A 274 -18.02 11.78 -6.77
CA ALA A 274 -18.59 11.00 -5.69
C ALA A 274 -18.67 11.84 -4.41
N SER A 275 -19.68 11.60 -3.59
CA SER A 275 -19.81 12.25 -2.29
C SER A 275 -20.41 11.30 -1.26
N CYS A 276 -20.04 11.50 0.00
CA CYS A 276 -20.60 10.78 1.13
C CYS A 276 -20.65 11.68 2.37
N GLU A 277 -21.41 11.26 3.36
CA GLU A 277 -21.60 12.01 4.60
C GLU A 277 -21.33 11.09 5.80
N TYR A 278 -20.54 11.58 6.76
CA TYR A 278 -20.21 10.85 7.98
C TYR A 278 -20.43 11.72 9.22
N TYR A 279 -21.04 11.15 10.25
CA TYR A 279 -20.94 11.71 11.59
C TYR A 279 -19.60 11.33 12.18
N LEU A 280 -18.77 12.30 12.56
CA LEU A 280 -17.49 12.02 13.20
C LEU A 280 -17.73 11.87 14.71
N ALA A 281 -18.39 10.79 15.11
CA ALA A 281 -18.68 10.48 16.50
C ALA A 281 -17.73 9.42 17.05
N ASP A 282 -17.39 9.52 18.33
CA ASP A 282 -16.56 8.54 19.02
C ASP A 282 -17.39 7.38 19.60
N LYS A 283 -18.06 6.61 18.74
CA LYS A 283 -18.95 5.54 19.23
C LYS A 283 -18.24 4.22 19.58
N GLU A 284 -16.97 4.06 19.22
CA GLU A 284 -16.23 2.78 19.37
C GLU A 284 -15.01 2.87 20.31
N GLY A 285 -14.64 4.09 20.75
CA GLY A 285 -13.49 4.34 21.60
C GLY A 285 -13.65 3.92 23.06
N GLU A 286 -14.87 4.04 23.59
CA GLU A 286 -15.17 3.78 25.01
C GLU A 286 -14.98 2.32 25.43
N GLN A 287 -15.06 1.35 24.50
CA GLN A 287 -14.98 -0.08 24.85
C GLN A 287 -13.57 -0.69 24.70
N THR A 288 -12.61 -0.03 24.05
CA THR A 288 -11.29 -0.65 23.76
C THR A 288 -10.08 0.13 24.23
N GLY A 289 -10.25 1.36 24.74
CA GLY A 289 -9.15 2.16 25.31
C GLY A 289 -8.03 2.48 24.31
N ARG A 290 -8.29 2.30 23.01
CA ARG A 290 -7.35 2.57 21.90
C ARG A 290 -8.08 3.25 20.75
N GLU A 291 -8.57 4.46 20.99
CA GLU A 291 -9.08 5.33 19.92
C GLU A 291 -7.95 5.61 18.94
N SER A 292 -8.13 5.12 17.71
CA SER A 292 -7.10 5.06 16.68
C SER A 292 -7.53 5.88 15.47
N TRP A 293 -6.56 6.26 14.65
CA TRP A 293 -6.78 6.90 13.36
C TRP A 293 -7.82 6.14 12.53
N ARG A 294 -8.79 6.85 11.96
CA ARG A 294 -9.84 6.29 11.11
C ARG A 294 -9.69 6.78 9.69
N ASP A 295 -9.96 5.88 8.75
CA ASP A 295 -9.98 6.19 7.32
C ASP A 295 -11.44 6.37 6.85
N TYR A 296 -11.81 7.59 6.48
CA TYR A 296 -13.12 7.95 5.95
C TYR A 296 -13.07 7.86 4.42
N LYS A 297 -13.76 6.88 3.84
CA LYS A 297 -13.82 6.67 2.39
C LYS A 297 -14.70 7.74 1.75
N VAL A 298 -14.16 8.49 0.80
CA VAL A 298 -14.92 9.50 0.04
C VAL A 298 -15.64 8.86 -1.14
N GLY A 299 -14.91 8.05 -1.91
CA GLY A 299 -15.43 7.45 -3.11
C GLY A 299 -14.38 6.67 -3.88
N GLU A 300 -14.76 6.25 -5.08
CA GLU A 300 -13.92 5.55 -6.03
C GLU A 300 -13.97 6.29 -7.37
N PHE A 301 -12.87 6.24 -8.10
CA PHE A 301 -12.79 6.80 -9.45
C PHE A 301 -11.90 5.91 -10.32
N VAL A 302 -12.12 5.97 -11.62
CA VAL A 302 -11.39 5.20 -12.62
C VAL A 302 -10.40 6.10 -13.34
N VAL A 303 -9.15 5.66 -13.45
CA VAL A 303 -8.16 6.29 -14.31
C VAL A 303 -8.06 5.49 -15.60
N GLY A 304 -8.34 6.15 -16.73
CA GLY A 304 -8.23 5.58 -18.06
C GLY A 304 -6.80 5.63 -18.61
N CYS A 305 -6.63 5.18 -19.87
CA CYS A 305 -5.35 5.26 -20.60
C CYS A 305 -5.16 6.60 -21.35
N SER A 306 -6.10 7.53 -21.24
CA SER A 306 -6.10 8.78 -22.00
C SER A 306 -5.21 9.85 -21.38
N GLU A 307 -4.46 10.56 -22.21
CA GLU A 307 -3.90 11.86 -21.84
C GLU A 307 -4.97 12.95 -21.96
N PRO A 308 -4.94 14.01 -21.14
CA PRO A 308 -3.93 14.35 -20.15
C PRO A 308 -4.08 13.58 -18.81
N ALA A 309 -3.05 13.66 -17.96
CA ALA A 309 -3.09 13.11 -16.60
C ALA A 309 -4.31 13.59 -15.83
N THR A 310 -5.10 12.66 -15.29
CA THR A 310 -6.31 12.94 -14.52
C THR A 310 -5.98 13.80 -13.30
N GLU A 311 -6.60 14.96 -13.22
CA GLU A 311 -6.60 15.76 -12.00
C GLU A 311 -7.72 15.28 -11.09
N VAL A 312 -7.40 15.00 -9.83
CA VAL A 312 -8.34 14.57 -8.81
C VAL A 312 -8.43 15.67 -7.77
N GLN A 313 -9.64 16.13 -7.49
CA GLN A 313 -9.94 17.11 -6.46
C GLN A 313 -10.79 16.44 -5.38
N TRP A 314 -10.66 16.91 -4.15
CA TRP A 314 -11.45 16.41 -3.03
C TRP A 314 -11.74 17.52 -2.04
N SER A 315 -12.81 17.32 -1.28
CA SER A 315 -13.16 18.19 -0.17
C SER A 315 -13.69 17.43 1.03
N MET A 316 -13.53 18.05 2.20
CA MET A 316 -14.19 17.69 3.45
C MET A 316 -14.77 18.98 4.04
N LYS A 317 -16.10 19.07 4.12
CA LYS A 317 -16.81 20.31 4.46
C LYS A 317 -17.91 20.10 5.48
N GLN A 318 -18.04 21.07 6.38
CA GLN A 318 -19.22 21.27 7.21
C GLN A 318 -19.45 22.77 7.38
N ILE A 319 -20.22 23.35 6.45
CA ILE A 319 -20.42 24.80 6.32
C ILE A 319 -21.52 25.32 7.26
N ASP A 320 -22.25 24.43 7.93
CA ASP A 320 -23.29 24.85 8.85
C ASP A 320 -22.71 25.46 10.15
N CYS A 321 -23.04 26.73 10.37
CA CYS A 321 -22.68 27.56 11.52
C CYS A 321 -23.64 27.44 12.71
N THR A 322 -24.53 26.44 12.77
CA THR A 322 -25.47 26.28 13.90
C THR A 322 -24.80 25.93 15.24
N HIS A 323 -23.59 25.40 15.22
CA HIS A 323 -22.84 25.00 16.42
C HIS A 323 -21.33 25.10 16.17
N SER A 324 -20.57 25.32 17.23
CA SER A 324 -19.12 25.19 17.17
C SER A 324 -18.70 23.72 17.20
N LYS A 325 -17.57 23.43 16.57
CA LYS A 325 -16.96 22.10 16.52
C LYS A 325 -15.45 22.21 16.68
N GLY A 326 -14.85 21.22 17.32
CA GLY A 326 -13.44 21.25 17.70
C GLY A 326 -12.86 19.87 17.97
N GLY A 327 -11.55 19.78 18.10
CA GLY A 327 -10.86 18.55 18.49
C GLY A 327 -10.67 17.52 17.38
N ILE A 328 -10.62 17.91 16.10
CA ILE A 328 -10.28 17.00 14.99
C ILE A 328 -8.80 17.15 14.61
N CYS A 329 -8.11 16.03 14.42
CA CYS A 329 -6.80 15.92 13.79
C CYS A 329 -6.97 15.43 12.34
N VAL A 330 -6.54 16.24 11.38
CA VAL A 330 -6.48 15.89 9.96
C VAL A 330 -5.03 15.52 9.61
N ASP A 331 -4.81 14.29 9.17
CA ASP A 331 -3.47 13.80 8.81
C ASP A 331 -3.22 13.91 7.30
N SER A 332 -3.92 13.10 6.52
CA SER A 332 -3.66 12.98 5.09
C SER A 332 -4.85 12.44 4.31
N VAL A 333 -4.83 12.66 3.00
CA VAL A 333 -5.68 11.95 2.03
C VAL A 333 -4.87 10.86 1.36
N PHE A 334 -5.48 9.68 1.23
CA PHE A 334 -4.91 8.51 0.56
C PHE A 334 -5.64 8.26 -0.75
N ILE A 335 -4.88 8.01 -1.82
CA ILE A 335 -5.37 7.54 -3.10
C ILE A 335 -4.73 6.17 -3.35
N ILE A 336 -5.52 5.11 -3.17
CA ILE A 336 -5.03 3.73 -3.15
C ILE A 336 -5.87 2.87 -4.09
N PRO A 337 -5.24 2.03 -4.93
CA PRO A 337 -5.95 1.03 -5.74
C PRO A 337 -6.89 0.15 -4.91
N ILE A 338 -8.10 -0.12 -5.42
CA ILE A 338 -9.12 -0.87 -4.66
C ILE A 338 -8.64 -2.28 -4.28
N ASP A 339 -7.94 -2.97 -5.17
CA ASP A 339 -7.38 -4.31 -4.93
C ASP A 339 -6.37 -4.32 -3.78
N VAL A 340 -5.58 -3.25 -3.64
CA VAL A 340 -4.68 -3.04 -2.50
C VAL A 340 -5.47 -2.75 -1.22
N LYS A 341 -6.50 -1.89 -1.30
CA LYS A 341 -7.31 -1.47 -0.14
C LYS A 341 -8.11 -2.63 0.45
N GLU A 342 -8.82 -3.39 -0.38
CA GLU A 342 -9.63 -4.54 0.06
C GLU A 342 -8.78 -5.65 0.69
N ARG A 343 -7.57 -5.88 0.18
CA ARG A 343 -6.62 -6.79 0.80
C ARG A 343 -6.18 -6.32 2.19
N ASN A 344 -5.91 -5.03 2.36
CA ASN A 344 -5.49 -4.48 3.66
C ASN A 344 -6.61 -4.60 4.70
N LYS A 345 -7.88 -4.42 4.32
CA LYS A 345 -9.03 -4.69 5.20
C LYS A 345 -9.09 -6.15 5.67
N ARG A 346 -8.91 -7.11 4.75
CA ARG A 346 -8.91 -8.55 5.10
C ARG A 346 -7.82 -8.93 6.10
N LYS A 347 -6.65 -8.28 6.03
CA LYS A 347 -5.57 -8.50 7.00
C LYS A 347 -5.83 -7.83 8.36
N GLY A 348 -6.57 -6.73 8.39
CA GLY A 348 -6.93 -6.03 9.63
C GLY A 348 -8.07 -6.66 10.42
N GLY A 349 -8.93 -7.44 9.75
CA GLY A 349 -10.06 -8.16 10.36
C GLY A 349 -9.75 -9.55 10.94
N VAL A 350 -8.50 -10.01 10.83
CA VAL A 350 -8.02 -11.21 11.54
C VAL A 350 -7.31 -10.73 12.81
N LYS A 351 -8.07 -10.59 13.89
CA LYS A 351 -7.53 -10.42 15.25
C LYS A 351 -8.06 -11.50 16.15
#